data_AF-A0A2T3YVI9-F1
#
_entry.id   AF-A0A2T3YVI9-F1
#
_cell.length_a   1.000
_cell.length_b   1.000
_cell.length_c   1.000
_cell.angle_alpha   90.00
_cell.angle_beta   90.00
_cell.angle_gamma   90.00
#
_symmetry.space_group_name_H-M   'P 1'
#
loop_
_entity.id
_entity.type
_entity.pdbx_description
1 polymer ?
#
loop_
_entity_poly.entity_id
_entity_poly.type
_entity_poly.pdbx_seq_one_letter_code
_entity_poly.pdbx_strand_id
1 'polypeptide(L)'
;MSTAELFYHKPLPLSAVRYNLRAISAFGIFGFANTVLPHIIFSGLYLIIPFPRPIVLVIELLPALAIELLFPHALHYVPHWACPVFVANCWILATITTNASPPNVVAPIRILIAILASASTAAGKVFFSSQLSLYGKTALAGWGTGIAAGSALRDILPTLLTLYTNMVLRDCIKYTYCLLLATVAAYFLILPSPLIQYELENLAAEGELTPEIEEQKLSLLSEEIPSSDMSFGVRFNRNMHLLGSKLFRLCINPLLLVTAVQVLVSPGTTRASAMLPIFPRYSAFSAAHDFAFQYGNLLARSTALLFRTRRLRLIFALLVFCTTAAILNTAFLLTSNAYFLFGVLFTIGWLGGMMYMGIFGAAMEYLGRNPEADAEFALGSIGIGETAGILIGSLAGVTFDTQLCVLAKRSGRWCSTLP
;
A
#
# COMPACT_ATOMS: atom_id res chain seq x y z
N MET A 1 -52.59 6.91 -1.73
CA MET A 1 -52.02 7.56 -2.93
C MET A 1 -51.19 8.73 -2.43
N SER A 2 -49.93 8.45 -2.06
CA SER A 2 -49.01 9.39 -1.42
C SER A 2 -47.74 9.39 -2.26
N THR A 3 -47.41 10.54 -2.81
CA THR A 3 -46.36 10.76 -3.80
C THR A 3 -45.01 10.94 -3.10
N ALA A 4 -44.05 10.15 -3.58
CA ALA A 4 -42.65 10.15 -3.19
C ALA A 4 -41.98 11.51 -3.44
N GLU A 5 -41.33 12.06 -2.41
CA GLU A 5 -40.33 13.10 -2.60
C GLU A 5 -38.97 12.47 -2.93
N LEU A 6 -38.47 12.95 -4.06
CA LEU A 6 -37.24 12.60 -4.73
C LEU A 6 -36.06 13.20 -3.93
N PHE A 7 -35.19 12.35 -3.38
CA PHE A 7 -33.89 12.79 -2.84
C PHE A 7 -33.01 13.30 -3.99
N TYR A 8 -33.09 14.61 -4.27
CA TYR A 8 -32.13 15.30 -5.11
C TYR A 8 -30.81 15.46 -4.35
N HIS A 9 -29.77 14.79 -4.81
CA HIS A 9 -28.40 15.12 -4.43
C HIS A 9 -28.10 16.57 -4.85
N LYS A 10 -28.04 17.47 -3.88
CA LYS A 10 -27.52 18.83 -4.08
C LYS A 10 -26.02 18.71 -4.40
N PRO A 11 -25.51 19.32 -5.49
CA PRO A 11 -24.09 19.28 -5.80
C PRO A 11 -23.29 19.98 -4.69
N LEU A 12 -22.21 19.33 -4.23
CA LEU A 12 -21.28 19.93 -3.27
C LEU A 12 -20.83 21.32 -3.75
N PRO A 13 -20.67 22.30 -2.84
CA PRO A 13 -20.16 23.61 -3.22
C PRO A 13 -18.77 23.49 -3.86
N LEU A 14 -18.56 24.22 -4.96
CA LEU A 14 -17.36 24.20 -5.81
C LEU A 14 -16.05 24.50 -5.03
N SER A 15 -16.16 25.20 -3.90
CA SER A 15 -15.05 25.46 -2.97
C SER A 15 -14.63 24.21 -2.19
N ALA A 16 -15.57 23.42 -1.66
CA ALA A 16 -15.30 22.17 -0.95
C ALA A 16 -14.70 21.09 -1.88
N VAL A 17 -15.09 21.10 -3.16
CA VAL A 17 -14.51 20.22 -4.19
C VAL A 17 -13.03 20.54 -4.45
N ARG A 18 -12.65 21.83 -4.44
CA ARG A 18 -11.27 22.27 -4.72
C ARG A 18 -10.27 21.87 -3.62
N TYR A 19 -10.67 21.90 -2.35
CA TYR A 19 -9.81 21.51 -1.22
C TYR A 19 -9.64 19.98 -1.12
N ASN A 20 -10.67 19.20 -1.47
CA ASN A 20 -10.58 17.74 -1.53
C ASN A 20 -9.58 17.25 -2.60
N LEU A 21 -9.43 17.96 -3.72
CA LEU A 21 -8.44 17.63 -4.74
C LEU A 21 -6.99 17.82 -4.26
N ARG A 22 -6.74 18.79 -3.38
CA ARG A 22 -5.41 18.98 -2.76
C ARG A 22 -5.05 17.83 -1.84
N ALA A 23 -5.97 17.38 -1.00
CA ALA A 23 -5.78 16.20 -0.16
C ALA A 23 -5.55 14.93 -1.02
N ILE A 24 -6.38 14.70 -2.05
CA ILE A 24 -6.23 13.55 -2.97
C ILE A 24 -4.86 13.58 -3.65
N SER A 25 -4.42 14.73 -4.16
CA SER A 25 -3.13 14.85 -4.85
C SER A 25 -1.94 14.69 -3.91
N ALA A 26 -1.95 15.31 -2.73
CA ALA A 26 -0.88 15.16 -1.74
C ALA A 26 -0.71 13.70 -1.29
N PHE A 27 -1.80 13.05 -0.88
CA PHE A 27 -1.78 11.64 -0.48
C PHE A 27 -1.46 10.70 -1.65
N GLY A 28 -1.85 11.07 -2.87
CA GLY A 28 -1.44 10.39 -4.10
C GLY A 28 0.07 10.40 -4.31
N ILE A 29 0.71 11.55 -4.13
CA ILE A 29 2.17 11.69 -4.22
C ILE A 29 2.86 10.88 -3.11
N PHE A 30 2.35 10.93 -1.88
CA PHE A 30 2.90 10.13 -0.77
C PHE A 30 2.83 8.63 -1.04
N GLY A 31 1.66 8.12 -1.44
CA GLY A 31 1.48 6.71 -1.75
C GLY A 31 2.37 6.25 -2.90
N PHE A 32 2.46 7.06 -3.96
CA PHE A 32 3.30 6.79 -5.12
C PHE A 32 4.78 6.75 -4.75
N ALA A 33 5.30 7.79 -4.08
CA ALA A 33 6.71 7.85 -3.70
C ALA A 33 7.08 6.73 -2.71
N ASN A 34 6.23 6.45 -1.72
CA ASN A 34 6.48 5.39 -0.73
C ASN A 34 6.52 3.98 -1.35
N THR A 35 5.98 3.82 -2.56
CA THR A 35 6.01 2.55 -3.30
C THR A 35 7.21 2.46 -4.25
N VAL A 36 7.55 3.57 -4.91
CA VAL A 36 8.61 3.60 -5.94
C VAL A 36 10.01 3.73 -5.33
N LEU A 37 10.18 4.54 -4.28
CA LEU A 37 11.47 4.74 -3.60
C LEU A 37 12.14 3.44 -3.14
N PRO A 38 11.48 2.56 -2.36
CA PRO A 38 12.11 1.29 -1.93
C PRO A 38 12.47 0.41 -3.13
N HIS A 39 11.63 0.37 -4.16
CA HIS A 39 11.90 -0.45 -5.33
C HIS A 39 13.19 -0.03 -6.06
N ILE A 40 13.41 1.28 -6.25
CA ILE A 40 14.64 1.79 -6.87
C ILE A 40 15.86 1.42 -6.03
N ILE A 41 15.79 1.62 -4.71
CA ILE A 41 16.90 1.33 -3.79
C ILE A 41 17.20 -0.18 -3.73
N PHE A 42 16.21 -1.03 -3.47
CA PHE A 42 16.39 -2.49 -3.42
C PHE A 42 16.96 -3.05 -4.73
N SER A 43 16.48 -2.54 -5.87
CA SER A 43 16.99 -2.93 -7.18
C SER A 43 18.44 -2.49 -7.39
N GLY A 44 18.85 -1.35 -6.82
CA GLY A 44 20.23 -0.86 -6.88
C GLY A 44 21.22 -1.59 -5.99
N LEU A 45 20.75 -2.30 -4.95
CA LEU A 45 21.59 -3.06 -4.02
C LEU A 45 21.97 -4.45 -4.56
N TYR A 46 21.25 -4.98 -5.54
CA TYR A 46 21.48 -6.30 -6.15
C TYR A 46 21.59 -7.45 -5.13
N LEU A 47 20.75 -7.45 -4.09
CA LEU A 47 20.76 -8.50 -3.05
C LEU A 47 20.45 -9.91 -3.58
N ILE A 48 19.78 -10.01 -4.73
CA ILE A 48 19.45 -11.28 -5.37
C ILE A 48 20.66 -12.01 -5.97
N ILE A 49 21.82 -11.34 -6.10
CA ILE A 49 23.07 -11.96 -6.57
C ILE A 49 23.68 -12.85 -5.47
N PRO A 50 23.94 -12.34 -4.25
CA PRO A 50 24.51 -13.17 -3.18
C PRO A 50 23.50 -14.05 -2.43
N PHE A 51 22.19 -13.75 -2.49
CA PHE A 51 21.18 -14.44 -1.68
C PHE A 51 19.99 -14.96 -2.49
N PRO A 52 19.42 -16.11 -2.10
CA PRO A 52 18.18 -16.61 -2.68
C PRO A 52 17.00 -15.69 -2.33
N ARG A 53 15.99 -15.66 -3.22
CA ARG A 53 14.81 -14.78 -3.13
C ARG A 53 14.11 -14.77 -1.75
N PRO A 54 13.90 -15.90 -1.04
CA PRO A 54 13.31 -15.90 0.29
C PRO A 54 14.09 -15.07 1.31
N ILE A 55 15.43 -15.13 1.28
CA ILE A 55 16.28 -14.39 2.20
C ILE A 55 16.20 -12.89 1.91
N VAL A 56 16.20 -12.51 0.62
CA VAL A 56 16.02 -11.12 0.21
C VAL A 56 14.68 -10.57 0.72
N LEU A 57 13.58 -11.33 0.56
CA LEU A 57 12.26 -10.95 1.06
C LEU A 57 12.24 -10.75 2.58
N VAL A 58 12.91 -11.61 3.35
CA VAL A 58 13.01 -11.45 4.81
C VAL A 58 13.80 -10.19 5.17
N ILE A 59 14.92 -9.92 4.49
CA ILE A 59 15.72 -8.71 4.71
C ILE A 59 14.90 -7.45 4.40
N GLU A 60 14.07 -7.48 3.36
CA GLU A 60 13.26 -6.33 2.94
C GLU A 60 12.01 -6.11 3.79
N LEU A 61 11.37 -7.18 4.31
CA LEU A 61 10.04 -7.09 4.96
C LEU A 61 10.07 -7.22 6.48
N LEU A 62 11.04 -7.93 7.06
CA LEU A 62 11.11 -8.12 8.51
C LEU A 62 11.39 -6.80 9.27
N PRO A 63 12.32 -5.92 8.82
CA PRO A 63 12.50 -4.62 9.46
C PRO A 63 11.26 -3.74 9.33
N ALA A 64 10.59 -3.76 8.17
CA ALA A 64 9.34 -3.04 7.97
C ALA A 64 8.26 -3.47 8.97
N LEU A 65 8.08 -4.79 9.18
CA LEU A 65 7.14 -5.31 10.19
C LEU A 65 7.47 -4.84 11.60
N ALA A 66 8.76 -4.83 11.98
CA ALA A 66 9.17 -4.35 13.29
C ALA A 66 8.85 -2.87 13.47
N ILE A 67 9.10 -2.04 12.46
CA ILE A 67 8.74 -0.62 12.48
C ILE A 67 7.22 -0.42 12.48
N GLU A 68 6.46 -1.17 11.69
CA GLU A 68 4.98 -1.07 11.69
C GLU A 68 4.36 -1.47 13.03
N LEU A 69 5.01 -2.32 13.81
CA LEU A 69 4.56 -2.68 15.16
C LEU A 69 4.96 -1.63 16.21
N LEU A 70 6.16 -1.06 16.11
CA LEU A 70 6.72 -0.17 17.13
C LEU A 70 6.37 1.32 16.90
N PHE A 71 6.42 1.77 15.65
CA PHE A 71 6.32 3.18 15.29
C PHE A 71 4.94 3.80 15.58
N PRO A 72 3.79 3.10 15.44
CA PRO A 72 2.50 3.66 15.85
C PRO A 72 2.45 4.07 17.32
N HIS A 73 3.20 3.41 18.20
CA HIS A 73 3.30 3.79 19.61
C HIS A 73 4.15 5.05 19.83
N ALA A 74 5.15 5.27 18.97
CA ALA A 74 6.04 6.42 19.03
C ALA A 74 5.43 7.69 18.39
N LEU A 75 4.49 7.52 17.44
CA LEU A 75 3.88 8.63 16.69
C LEU A 75 3.31 9.73 17.57
N HIS A 76 2.78 9.39 18.75
CA HIS A 76 2.22 10.37 19.66
C HIS A 76 3.26 11.34 20.25
N TYR A 77 4.50 10.88 20.39
CA TYR A 77 5.58 11.69 20.97
C TYR A 77 6.33 12.53 19.94
N VAL A 78 6.08 12.29 18.65
CA VAL A 78 6.79 12.95 17.56
C VAL A 78 5.90 14.05 16.99
N PRO A 79 6.37 15.31 16.93
CA PRO A 79 5.60 16.36 16.30
C PRO A 79 5.38 16.07 14.82
N HIS A 80 4.16 16.34 14.35
CA HIS A 80 3.67 15.96 13.03
C HIS A 80 4.56 16.48 11.88
N TRP A 81 5.11 17.68 12.02
CA TRP A 81 5.99 18.29 11.02
C TRP A 81 7.40 17.67 10.96
N ALA A 82 7.88 17.08 12.07
CA ALA A 82 9.23 16.54 12.15
C ALA A 82 9.33 15.15 11.50
N CYS A 83 8.27 14.35 11.59
CA CYS A 83 8.22 13.01 11.03
C CYS A 83 8.52 12.94 9.52
N PRO A 84 7.87 13.72 8.63
CA PRO A 84 8.15 13.65 7.19
C PRO A 84 9.57 14.15 6.86
N VAL A 85 10.09 15.13 7.60
CA VAL A 85 11.47 15.61 7.46
C VAL A 85 12.45 14.51 7.87
N PHE A 86 12.21 13.83 8.99
CA PHE A 86 13.03 12.72 9.44
C PHE A 86 13.05 11.57 8.42
N VAL A 87 11.89 11.14 7.95
CA VAL A 87 11.76 10.10 6.93
C VAL A 87 12.47 10.51 5.62
N ALA A 88 12.33 11.77 5.19
CA ALA A 88 13.04 12.28 4.01
C ALA A 88 14.57 12.26 4.19
N ASN A 89 15.09 12.62 5.37
CA ASN A 89 16.53 12.53 5.66
C ASN A 89 17.04 11.08 5.64
N CYS A 90 16.27 10.13 6.19
CA CYS A 90 16.60 8.71 6.11
C CYS A 90 16.65 8.21 4.67
N TRP A 91 15.72 8.66 3.81
CA TRP A 91 15.75 8.36 2.39
C TRP A 91 16.93 8.98 1.66
N ILE A 92 17.29 10.24 1.96
CA ILE A 92 18.48 10.90 1.40
C ILE A 92 19.73 10.08 1.76
N LEU A 93 19.85 9.66 3.03
CA LEU A 93 20.94 8.83 3.49
C LEU A 93 20.98 7.47 2.76
N ALA A 94 19.83 6.81 2.60
CA ALA A 94 19.72 5.56 1.85
C ALA A 94 20.13 5.74 0.36
N THR A 95 19.72 6.84 -0.28
CA THR A 95 20.09 7.17 -1.66
C THR A 95 21.59 7.42 -1.79
N ILE A 96 22.19 8.23 -0.92
CA ILE A 96 23.63 8.55 -0.95
C ILE A 96 24.46 7.28 -0.77
N THR A 97 24.12 6.47 0.25
CA THR A 97 24.82 5.23 0.55
C THR A 97 24.68 4.18 -0.55
N THR A 98 23.50 4.08 -1.19
CA THR A 98 23.28 3.19 -2.34
C THR A 98 24.08 3.63 -3.57
N ASN A 99 24.11 4.94 -3.85
CA ASN A 99 24.88 5.48 -4.97
C ASN A 99 26.40 5.29 -4.77
N ALA A 100 26.87 5.47 -3.53
CA ALA A 100 28.26 5.27 -3.14
C ALA A 100 28.68 3.79 -3.08
N SER A 101 27.73 2.84 -3.09
CA SER A 101 28.01 1.41 -3.00
C SER A 101 28.04 0.74 -4.39
N PRO A 102 29.21 0.53 -5.02
CA PRO A 102 29.32 -0.24 -6.26
C PRO A 102 28.90 -1.71 -6.10
N PRO A 103 28.63 -2.42 -7.21
CA PRO A 103 28.22 -3.83 -7.20
C PRO A 103 29.28 -4.81 -6.67
N ASN A 104 30.45 -4.33 -6.24
CA ASN A 104 31.52 -5.12 -5.60
C ASN A 104 31.59 -4.93 -4.07
N VAL A 105 30.74 -4.08 -3.47
CA VAL A 105 30.73 -3.87 -2.00
C VAL A 105 30.30 -5.15 -1.26
N VAL A 106 30.91 -5.40 -0.10
CA VAL A 106 30.59 -6.54 0.77
C VAL A 106 29.11 -6.60 1.14
N ALA A 107 28.56 -7.81 1.19
CA ALA A 107 27.13 -8.04 1.41
C ALA A 107 26.54 -7.39 2.68
N PRO A 108 27.22 -7.33 3.84
CA PRO A 108 26.65 -6.74 5.07
C PRO A 108 26.25 -5.26 4.93
N ILE A 109 27.04 -4.47 4.19
CA ILE A 109 26.74 -3.05 3.99
C ILE A 109 25.45 -2.89 3.18
N ARG A 110 25.22 -3.74 2.17
CA ARG A 110 23.99 -3.72 1.37
C ARG A 110 22.77 -4.11 2.19
N ILE A 111 22.92 -5.08 3.09
CA ILE A 111 21.87 -5.49 4.01
C ILE A 111 21.52 -4.32 4.93
N LEU A 112 22.51 -3.60 5.48
CA LEU A 112 22.28 -2.44 6.33
C LEU A 112 21.50 -1.34 5.59
N ILE A 113 21.88 -1.06 4.33
CA ILE A 113 21.16 -0.07 3.50
C ILE A 113 19.74 -0.54 3.20
N ALA A 114 19.52 -1.83 2.93
CA ALA A 114 18.19 -2.40 2.74
C ALA A 114 17.33 -2.30 3.99
N ILE A 115 17.90 -2.56 5.18
CA ILE A 115 17.22 -2.38 6.46
C ILE A 115 16.81 -0.92 6.66
N LEU A 116 17.70 0.04 6.37
CA LEU A 116 17.40 1.47 6.45
C LEU A 116 16.27 1.87 5.48
N ALA A 117 16.32 1.41 4.23
CA ALA A 117 15.28 1.67 3.24
C ALA A 117 13.93 1.06 3.65
N SER A 118 13.93 -0.20 4.11
CA SER A 118 12.76 -0.91 4.63
C SER A 118 12.12 -0.17 5.82
N ALA A 119 12.94 0.23 6.80
CA ALA A 119 12.49 0.99 7.96
C ALA A 119 11.90 2.37 7.55
N SER A 120 12.52 3.04 6.58
CA SER A 120 12.04 4.33 6.06
C SER A 120 10.70 4.22 5.33
N THR A 121 10.52 3.18 4.52
CA THR A 121 9.23 2.88 3.87
C THR A 121 8.12 2.60 4.88
N ALA A 122 8.43 1.80 5.91
CA ALA A 122 7.47 1.46 6.96
C ALA A 122 7.09 2.70 7.80
N ALA A 123 8.08 3.49 8.22
CA ALA A 123 7.83 4.73 8.96
C ALA A 123 6.95 5.71 8.15
N GLY A 124 7.25 5.89 6.87
CA GLY A 124 6.43 6.69 5.95
C GLY A 124 5.01 6.14 5.82
N LYS A 125 4.86 4.83 5.59
CA LYS A 125 3.55 4.17 5.48
C LYS A 125 2.69 4.36 6.72
N VAL A 126 3.26 4.13 7.90
CA VAL A 126 2.56 4.26 9.19
C VAL A 126 2.17 5.71 9.44
N PHE A 127 3.08 6.66 9.19
CA PHE A 127 2.81 8.09 9.35
C PHE A 127 1.68 8.56 8.42
N PHE A 128 1.77 8.28 7.12
CA PHE A 128 0.70 8.71 6.20
C PHE A 128 -0.60 7.98 6.46
N SER A 129 -0.56 6.71 6.88
CA SER A 129 -1.77 5.97 7.25
C SER A 129 -2.41 6.51 8.53
N SER A 130 -1.63 6.95 9.51
CA SER A 130 -2.17 7.58 10.72
C SER A 130 -2.87 8.90 10.39
N GLN A 131 -2.30 9.72 9.49
CA GLN A 131 -2.91 10.97 9.04
C GLN A 131 -4.25 10.78 8.32
N LEU A 132 -4.59 9.57 7.85
CA LEU A 132 -5.91 9.29 7.27
C LEU A 132 -7.05 9.53 8.27
N SER A 133 -6.79 9.49 9.58
CA SER A 133 -7.81 9.84 10.59
C SER A 133 -8.25 11.29 10.49
N LEU A 134 -7.34 12.19 10.10
CA LEU A 134 -7.56 13.64 10.05
C LEU A 134 -8.17 14.09 8.72
N TYR A 135 -7.75 13.48 7.62
CA TYR A 135 -8.16 13.89 6.26
C TYR A 135 -9.24 12.99 5.63
N GLY A 136 -9.59 11.89 6.29
CA GLY A 136 -10.73 11.05 5.95
C GLY A 136 -10.64 10.34 4.60
N LYS A 137 -11.80 10.18 3.95
CA LYS A 137 -11.97 9.28 2.79
C LYS A 137 -11.29 9.78 1.51
N THR A 138 -11.17 11.09 1.33
CA THR A 138 -10.52 11.69 0.15
C THR A 138 -9.01 11.47 0.19
N ALA A 139 -8.40 11.60 1.37
CA ALA A 139 -7.02 11.19 1.59
C ALA A 139 -6.82 9.69 1.37
N LEU A 140 -7.74 8.83 1.83
CA LEU A 140 -7.66 7.39 1.55
C LEU A 140 -7.67 7.10 0.04
N ALA A 141 -8.53 7.80 -0.72
CA ALA A 141 -8.58 7.69 -2.18
C ALA A 141 -7.25 8.08 -2.83
N GLY A 142 -6.69 9.23 -2.45
CA GLY A 142 -5.36 9.66 -2.89
C GLY A 142 -4.28 8.63 -2.55
N TRP A 143 -4.18 8.23 -1.29
CA TRP A 143 -3.20 7.27 -0.79
C TRP A 143 -3.27 5.92 -1.53
N GLY A 144 -4.48 5.36 -1.62
CA GLY A 144 -4.72 4.09 -2.29
C GLY A 144 -4.35 4.14 -3.77
N THR A 145 -4.77 5.20 -4.48
CA THR A 145 -4.46 5.39 -5.91
C THR A 145 -2.97 5.58 -6.15
N GLY A 146 -2.30 6.40 -5.33
CA GLY A 146 -0.86 6.61 -5.37
C GLY A 146 -0.07 5.31 -5.26
N ILE A 147 -0.40 4.47 -4.26
CA ILE A 147 0.25 3.16 -4.09
C ILE A 147 0.05 2.27 -5.31
N ALA A 148 -1.17 2.19 -5.84
CA ALA A 148 -1.43 1.32 -6.99
C ALA A 148 -0.76 1.84 -8.26
N ALA A 149 -0.72 3.15 -8.49
CA ALA A 149 0.00 3.76 -9.60
C ALA A 149 1.52 3.52 -9.49
N GLY A 150 2.07 3.67 -8.28
CA GLY A 150 3.47 3.38 -8.00
C GLY A 150 3.81 1.90 -8.21
N SER A 151 2.92 1.00 -7.83
CA SER A 151 3.06 -0.45 -8.04
C SER A 151 2.97 -0.83 -9.52
N ALA A 152 2.07 -0.21 -10.28
CA ALA A 152 1.98 -0.42 -11.73
C ALA A 152 3.25 0.09 -12.44
N LEU A 153 3.77 1.26 -12.01
CA LEU A 153 5.03 1.78 -12.52
C LEU A 153 6.18 0.82 -12.19
N ARG A 154 6.28 0.37 -10.94
CA ARG A 154 7.30 -0.59 -10.47
C ARG A 154 7.43 -1.80 -11.41
N ASP A 155 6.30 -2.36 -11.84
CA ASP A 155 6.28 -3.60 -12.62
C ASP A 155 6.66 -3.36 -14.10
N ILE A 156 6.40 -2.17 -14.65
CA ILE A 156 6.78 -1.80 -16.04
C ILE A 156 8.17 -1.16 -16.11
N LEU A 157 8.61 -0.46 -15.05
CA LEU A 157 9.77 0.43 -15.05
C LEU A 157 11.03 -0.22 -15.63
N PRO A 158 11.45 -1.45 -15.24
CA PRO A 158 12.62 -2.10 -15.83
C PRO A 158 12.51 -2.30 -17.35
N THR A 159 11.31 -2.67 -17.83
CA THR A 159 11.03 -2.92 -19.25
C THR A 159 11.00 -1.61 -20.03
N LEU A 160 10.44 -0.54 -19.46
CA LEU A 160 10.41 0.78 -20.07
C LEU A 160 11.83 1.35 -20.23
N LEU A 161 12.65 1.29 -19.18
CA LEU A 161 14.04 1.77 -19.24
C LEU A 161 14.87 1.01 -20.28
N THR A 162 14.75 -0.31 -20.30
CA THR A 162 15.52 -1.14 -21.24
C THR A 162 15.09 -0.95 -22.69
N LEU A 163 13.80 -0.74 -22.97
CA LEU A 163 13.29 -0.56 -24.34
C LEU A 163 13.49 0.86 -24.88
N TYR A 164 13.30 1.90 -24.07
CA TYR A 164 13.28 3.28 -24.56
C TYR A 164 14.59 4.03 -24.36
N THR A 165 15.34 3.75 -23.28
CA THR A 165 16.51 4.55 -22.90
C THR A 165 17.81 3.77 -22.82
N ASN A 166 17.80 2.43 -22.99
CA ASN A 166 18.96 1.54 -22.79
C ASN A 166 19.63 1.74 -21.41
N MET A 167 18.89 2.21 -20.41
CA MET A 167 19.38 2.46 -19.07
C MET A 167 19.08 1.28 -18.14
N VAL A 168 19.90 1.11 -17.09
CA VAL A 168 19.61 0.12 -16.04
C VAL A 168 18.80 0.77 -14.92
N LEU A 169 18.02 -0.03 -14.19
CA LEU A 169 17.19 0.47 -13.09
C LEU A 169 18.01 1.16 -11.98
N ARG A 170 19.29 0.81 -11.84
CA ARG A 170 20.22 1.47 -10.91
C ARG A 170 20.48 2.94 -11.28
N ASP A 171 20.40 3.31 -12.56
CA ASP A 171 20.58 4.70 -12.98
C ASP A 171 19.41 5.59 -12.47
N CYS A 172 18.27 5.00 -12.12
CA CYS A 172 17.13 5.70 -11.56
C CYS A 172 17.35 6.25 -10.15
N ILE A 173 18.44 5.87 -9.47
CA ILE A 173 18.77 6.38 -8.13
C ILE A 173 18.78 7.92 -8.12
N LYS A 174 19.20 8.57 -9.22
CA LYS A 174 19.20 10.04 -9.33
C LYS A 174 17.79 10.65 -9.24
N TYR A 175 16.77 9.95 -9.74
CA TYR A 175 15.38 10.43 -9.69
C TYR A 175 14.73 10.30 -8.31
N THR A 176 15.37 9.57 -7.37
CA THR A 176 14.86 9.49 -5.98
C THR A 176 14.83 10.86 -5.31
N TYR A 177 15.80 11.76 -5.59
CA TYR A 177 15.78 13.13 -5.08
C TYR A 177 14.57 13.92 -5.57
N CYS A 178 14.15 13.72 -6.82
CA CYS A 178 12.94 14.37 -7.36
C CYS A 178 11.69 13.87 -6.65
N LEU A 179 11.60 12.57 -6.36
CA LEU A 179 10.48 11.99 -5.61
C LEU A 179 10.45 12.51 -4.16
N LEU A 180 11.61 12.64 -3.51
CA LEU A 180 11.72 13.18 -2.16
C LEU A 180 11.37 14.67 -2.10
N LEU A 181 11.80 15.44 -3.09
CA LEU A 181 11.39 16.84 -3.20
C LEU A 181 9.87 16.94 -3.40
N ALA A 182 9.29 16.07 -4.23
CA ALA A 182 7.85 16.03 -4.46
C ALA A 182 7.08 15.65 -3.18
N THR A 183 7.56 14.71 -2.36
CA THR A 183 6.91 14.38 -1.08
C THR A 183 7.01 15.51 -0.07
N VAL A 184 8.19 16.12 0.10
CA VAL A 184 8.35 17.26 1.02
C VAL A 184 7.48 18.45 0.57
N ALA A 185 7.50 18.78 -0.74
CA ALA A 185 6.66 19.83 -1.30
C ALA A 185 5.16 19.51 -1.16
N ALA A 186 4.75 18.25 -1.38
CA ALA A 186 3.36 17.84 -1.17
C ALA A 186 2.91 18.01 0.27
N TYR A 187 3.78 17.75 1.25
CA TYR A 187 3.45 17.93 2.66
C TYR A 187 3.35 19.40 3.07
N PHE A 188 4.34 20.24 2.72
CA PHE A 188 4.36 21.62 3.19
C PHE A 188 3.54 22.59 2.34
N LEU A 189 3.37 22.33 1.03
CA LEU A 189 2.74 23.28 0.10
C LEU A 189 1.34 22.86 -0.34
N ILE A 190 1.09 21.54 -0.46
CA ILE A 190 -0.16 21.03 -1.04
C ILE A 190 -1.15 20.60 0.06
N LEU A 191 -0.65 19.96 1.12
CA LEU A 191 -1.49 19.43 2.18
C LEU A 191 -2.12 20.58 3.00
N PRO A 192 -3.46 20.66 3.09
CA PRO A 192 -4.12 21.69 3.90
C PRO A 192 -3.89 21.45 5.40
N SER A 193 -3.88 22.54 6.18
CA SER A 193 -3.86 22.45 7.65
C SER A 193 -5.07 21.64 8.15
N PRO A 194 -4.90 20.75 9.16
CA PRO A 194 -5.98 19.91 9.66
C PRO A 194 -7.18 20.72 10.21
N LEU A 195 -6.94 21.90 10.76
CA LEU A 195 -7.98 22.80 11.29
C LEU A 195 -8.94 23.27 10.18
N ILE A 196 -8.41 23.60 9.01
CA ILE A 196 -9.18 24.06 7.84
C ILE A 196 -10.03 22.92 7.27
N GLN A 197 -9.54 21.68 7.35
CA GLN A 197 -10.27 20.51 6.89
C GLN A 197 -11.45 20.18 7.82
N TYR A 198 -11.26 20.32 9.13
CA TYR A 198 -12.31 20.11 10.13
C TYR A 198 -13.46 21.12 9.98
N GLU A 199 -13.15 22.41 9.84
CA GLU A 199 -14.17 23.45 9.56
C GLU A 199 -14.96 23.15 8.28
N LEU A 200 -14.29 22.63 7.24
CA LEU A 200 -14.93 22.34 5.95
C LEU A 200 -15.85 21.11 6.00
N GLU A 201 -15.49 20.08 6.75
CA GLU A 201 -16.36 18.90 6.94
C GLU A 201 -17.59 19.26 7.76
N ASN A 202 -17.47 20.19 8.73
CA ASN A 202 -18.59 20.72 9.49
C ASN A 202 -19.51 21.60 8.63
N LEU A 203 -18.96 22.52 7.82
CA LEU A 203 -19.73 23.34 6.88
C LEU A 203 -20.46 22.50 5.80
N ALA A 204 -19.94 21.31 5.48
CA ALA A 204 -20.62 20.37 4.59
C ALA A 204 -21.70 19.52 5.31
N ALA A 205 -21.64 19.42 6.64
CA ALA A 205 -22.51 18.63 7.50
C ALA A 205 -23.62 19.44 8.20
N GLU A 206 -23.63 20.77 8.10
CA GLU A 206 -24.66 21.71 8.62
C GLU A 206 -26.11 21.47 8.11
N GLY A 207 -26.38 20.36 7.43
CA GLY A 207 -27.74 19.89 7.15
C GLY A 207 -28.40 19.07 8.28
N GLU A 208 -27.66 18.52 9.25
CA GLU A 208 -28.21 17.48 10.16
C GLU A 208 -27.71 17.42 11.63
N LEU A 209 -26.97 18.38 12.22
CA LEU A 209 -26.56 18.25 13.64
C LEU A 209 -26.55 19.55 14.47
N THR A 210 -26.85 19.41 15.76
CA THR A 210 -27.00 20.46 16.77
C THR A 210 -25.67 21.10 17.22
N PRO A 211 -25.67 22.41 17.54
CA PRO A 211 -24.46 23.23 17.76
C PRO A 211 -23.67 22.93 19.05
N GLU A 212 -24.18 22.09 19.96
CA GLU A 212 -23.55 21.89 21.29
C GLU A 212 -22.32 20.96 21.27
N ILE A 213 -22.16 20.11 20.24
CA ILE A 213 -20.95 19.26 20.06
C ILE A 213 -19.81 20.07 19.39
N GLU A 214 -20.16 21.19 18.76
CA GLU A 214 -19.32 21.99 17.87
C GLU A 214 -18.30 22.84 18.64
N GLU A 215 -18.71 23.49 19.73
CA GLU A 215 -17.80 24.24 20.61
C GLU A 215 -16.82 23.32 21.35
N GLN A 216 -17.25 22.12 21.77
CA GLN A 216 -16.42 21.21 22.55
C GLN A 216 -15.30 20.55 21.73
N LYS A 217 -15.50 20.31 20.43
CA LYS A 217 -14.50 19.65 19.58
C LYS A 217 -13.56 20.65 18.89
N LEU A 218 -14.01 21.89 18.67
CA LEU A 218 -13.17 23.01 18.22
C LEU A 218 -12.27 23.53 19.36
N SER A 219 -12.78 23.57 20.60
CA SER A 219 -11.95 23.81 21.78
C SER A 219 -10.91 22.71 21.99
N LEU A 220 -11.25 21.42 21.81
CA LEU A 220 -10.27 20.31 21.88
C LEU A 220 -9.18 20.32 20.79
N LEU A 221 -9.36 21.07 19.71
CA LEU A 221 -8.34 21.25 18.65
C LEU A 221 -7.52 22.55 18.82
N SER A 222 -8.06 23.56 19.54
CA SER A 222 -7.34 24.79 19.92
C SER A 222 -6.65 24.71 21.28
N GLU A 223 -7.11 23.85 22.18
CA GLU A 223 -6.31 23.38 23.31
C GLU A 223 -5.29 22.38 22.77
N GLU A 224 -4.04 22.81 22.65
CA GLU A 224 -2.94 21.86 22.69
C GLU A 224 -3.10 20.96 23.92
N ILE A 225 -3.56 19.73 23.70
CA ILE A 225 -3.37 18.53 24.51
C ILE A 225 -3.78 18.72 25.99
N PRO A 226 -5.00 18.32 26.42
CA PRO A 226 -5.13 17.89 27.80
C PRO A 226 -4.31 16.59 27.89
N SER A 227 -3.09 16.76 28.41
CA SER A 227 -2.26 15.68 28.93
C SER A 227 -3.06 14.99 30.02
N SER A 228 -3.92 14.06 29.63
CA SER A 228 -4.11 12.90 30.47
C SER A 228 -2.73 12.25 30.48
N ASP A 229 -2.00 12.46 31.57
CA ASP A 229 -0.77 11.77 31.95
C ASP A 229 -1.06 10.27 32.12
N MET A 230 -1.52 9.64 31.05
CA MET A 230 -1.73 8.22 30.96
C MET A 230 -0.34 7.66 30.68
N SER A 231 0.26 7.08 31.71
CA SER A 231 1.56 6.39 31.63
C SER A 231 1.66 5.58 30.34
N PHE A 232 2.80 5.69 29.65
CA PHE A 232 3.10 4.97 28.41
C PHE A 232 2.69 3.50 28.49
N GLY A 233 2.91 2.85 29.64
CA GLY A 233 2.53 1.45 29.86
C GLY A 233 1.02 1.17 29.83
N VAL A 234 0.20 2.07 30.41
CA VAL A 234 -1.26 1.94 30.41
C VAL A 234 -1.80 2.12 28.99
N ARG A 235 -1.26 3.10 28.26
CA ARG A 235 -1.62 3.32 26.86
C ARG A 235 -1.15 2.18 25.96
N PHE A 236 0.08 1.70 26.14
CA PHE A 236 0.62 0.56 25.41
C PHE A 236 -0.26 -0.67 25.61
N ASN A 237 -0.66 -0.97 26.85
CA ASN A 237 -1.57 -2.09 27.14
C ASN A 237 -2.95 -1.89 26.50
N ARG A 238 -3.52 -0.68 26.58
CA ARG A 238 -4.80 -0.34 25.93
C ARG A 238 -4.73 -0.52 24.41
N ASN A 239 -3.67 -0.02 23.79
CA ASN A 239 -3.44 -0.07 22.36
C ASN A 239 -3.16 -1.51 21.89
N MET A 240 -2.43 -2.30 22.68
CA MET A 240 -2.19 -3.72 22.41
C MET A 240 -3.48 -4.55 22.55
N HIS A 241 -4.34 -4.25 23.52
CA HIS A 241 -5.65 -4.89 23.66
C HIS A 241 -6.60 -4.53 22.52
N LEU A 242 -6.60 -3.26 22.09
CA LEU A 242 -7.35 -2.75 20.95
C LEU A 242 -6.85 -3.36 19.63
N LEU A 243 -5.53 -3.48 19.47
CA LEU A 243 -4.87 -4.18 18.37
C LEU A 243 -5.30 -5.65 18.36
N GLY A 244 -5.13 -6.38 19.46
CA GLY A 244 -5.31 -7.84 19.53
C GLY A 244 -6.75 -8.36 19.46
N SER A 245 -7.75 -7.61 19.92
CA SER A 245 -9.12 -8.15 20.05
C SER A 245 -10.05 -7.80 18.89
N LYS A 246 -10.16 -6.52 18.51
CA LYS A 246 -11.16 -6.03 17.56
C LYS A 246 -10.54 -5.59 16.23
N LEU A 247 -9.48 -4.78 16.24
CA LEU A 247 -8.79 -4.36 15.00
C LEU A 247 -8.10 -5.53 14.31
N PHE A 248 -7.53 -6.46 15.07
CA PHE A 248 -6.94 -7.66 14.51
C PHE A 248 -7.94 -8.45 13.67
N ARG A 249 -9.11 -8.75 14.26
CA ARG A 249 -10.15 -9.54 13.58
C ARG A 249 -10.84 -8.79 12.45
N LEU A 250 -11.08 -7.48 12.60
CA LEU A 250 -11.88 -6.70 11.66
C LEU A 250 -11.08 -6.17 10.47
N CYS A 251 -9.81 -5.81 10.66
CA CYS A 251 -9.03 -5.09 9.65
C CYS A 251 -7.70 -5.78 9.31
N ILE A 252 -6.90 -6.15 10.31
CA ILE A 252 -5.54 -6.67 10.07
C ILE A 252 -5.59 -8.07 9.44
N ASN A 253 -6.37 -8.99 10.01
CA ASN A 253 -6.50 -10.35 9.51
C ASN A 253 -7.08 -10.42 8.08
N PRO A 254 -8.19 -9.73 7.73
CA PRO A 254 -8.68 -9.74 6.36
C PRO A 254 -7.69 -9.09 5.38
N LEU A 255 -6.98 -8.03 5.79
CA LEU A 255 -5.97 -7.41 4.93
C LEU A 255 -4.77 -8.35 4.70
N LEU A 256 -4.33 -9.05 5.74
CA LEU A 256 -3.29 -10.08 5.66
C LEU A 256 -3.70 -11.20 4.71
N LEU A 257 -4.91 -11.72 4.85
CA LEU A 257 -5.38 -12.83 4.03
C LEU A 257 -5.54 -12.43 2.56
N VAL A 258 -6.13 -11.26 2.29
CA VAL A 258 -6.26 -10.71 0.93
C VAL A 258 -4.88 -10.54 0.29
N THR A 259 -3.94 -9.90 0.99
CA THR A 259 -2.61 -9.61 0.44
C THR A 259 -1.77 -10.87 0.26
N ALA A 260 -1.84 -11.83 1.19
CA ALA A 260 -1.17 -13.12 1.05
C ALA A 260 -1.65 -13.89 -0.20
N VAL A 261 -2.97 -13.94 -0.41
CA VAL A 261 -3.59 -14.61 -1.56
C VAL A 261 -3.23 -13.90 -2.87
N GLN A 262 -3.17 -12.56 -2.88
CA GLN A 262 -2.77 -11.79 -4.06
C GLN A 262 -1.30 -12.03 -4.44
N VAL A 263 -0.39 -11.97 -3.46
CA VAL A 263 1.05 -12.16 -3.68
C VAL A 263 1.38 -13.58 -4.11
N LEU A 264 0.62 -14.57 -3.64
CA LEU A 264 0.72 -15.96 -4.08
C LEU A 264 0.49 -16.09 -5.60
N VAL A 265 -0.40 -15.28 -6.18
CA VAL A 265 -0.65 -15.25 -7.63
C VAL A 265 0.37 -14.38 -8.36
N SER A 266 0.51 -13.11 -7.99
CA SER A 266 1.43 -12.17 -8.66
C SER A 266 2.33 -11.52 -7.60
N PRO A 267 3.66 -11.80 -7.59
CA PRO A 267 4.45 -12.50 -8.61
C PRO A 267 4.65 -14.01 -8.37
N GLY A 268 3.90 -14.64 -7.47
CA GLY A 268 4.16 -16.01 -7.01
C GLY A 268 4.04 -17.12 -8.08
N THR A 269 3.18 -17.00 -9.09
CA THR A 269 2.99 -18.04 -10.13
C THR A 269 3.59 -17.67 -11.49
N THR A 270 4.29 -16.55 -11.59
CA THR A 270 4.75 -15.99 -12.88
C THR A 270 5.73 -16.92 -13.62
N ARG A 271 6.63 -17.66 -12.93
CA ARG A 271 7.56 -18.59 -13.60
C ARG A 271 6.91 -19.94 -13.91
N ALA A 272 6.08 -20.44 -13.02
CA ALA A 272 5.31 -21.67 -13.21
C ALA A 272 4.23 -21.59 -14.30
N SER A 273 3.92 -20.39 -14.80
CA SER A 273 2.91 -20.17 -15.85
C SER A 273 3.32 -20.74 -17.22
N ALA A 274 2.31 -20.99 -18.05
CA ALA A 274 2.47 -21.48 -19.42
C ALA A 274 3.25 -20.48 -20.28
N MET A 275 4.07 -21.01 -21.20
CA MET A 275 4.67 -20.20 -22.26
C MET A 275 3.58 -19.71 -23.22
N LEU A 276 3.52 -18.40 -23.41
CA LEU A 276 2.60 -17.78 -24.36
C LEU A 276 3.38 -17.37 -25.61
N PRO A 277 2.93 -17.76 -26.82
CA PRO A 277 3.65 -17.47 -28.07
C PRO A 277 3.72 -15.98 -28.41
N ILE A 278 2.90 -15.14 -27.75
CA ILE A 278 2.86 -13.69 -27.93
C ILE A 278 4.13 -13.01 -27.37
N PHE A 279 4.81 -13.63 -26.40
CA PHE A 279 5.95 -13.01 -25.72
C PHE A 279 7.27 -13.74 -26.05
N PRO A 280 8.24 -13.05 -26.68
CA PRO A 280 9.53 -13.67 -27.05
C PRO A 280 10.50 -13.82 -25.87
N ARG A 281 10.29 -13.08 -24.77
CA ARG A 281 11.19 -13.05 -23.59
C ARG A 281 10.38 -13.13 -22.31
N TYR A 282 10.93 -13.84 -21.31
CA TYR A 282 10.32 -13.95 -19.98
C TYR A 282 10.14 -12.59 -19.31
N SER A 283 11.11 -11.67 -19.45
CA SER A 283 11.05 -10.34 -18.83
C SER A 283 9.85 -9.51 -19.31
N ALA A 284 9.52 -9.59 -20.60
CA ALA A 284 8.35 -8.92 -21.17
C ALA A 284 7.04 -9.57 -20.68
N PHE A 285 7.02 -10.90 -20.58
CA PHE A 285 5.88 -11.63 -20.05
C PHE A 285 5.65 -11.32 -18.56
N SER A 286 6.68 -11.37 -17.72
CA SER A 286 6.55 -11.11 -16.28
C SER A 286 6.11 -9.67 -16.01
N ALA A 287 6.63 -8.70 -16.77
CA ALA A 287 6.20 -7.31 -16.67
C ALA A 287 4.72 -7.14 -17.07
N ALA A 288 4.27 -7.77 -18.17
CA ALA A 288 2.87 -7.72 -18.59
C ALA A 288 1.93 -8.43 -17.60
N HIS A 289 2.37 -9.55 -17.03
CA HIS A 289 1.65 -10.32 -16.02
C HIS A 289 1.39 -9.49 -14.77
N ASP A 290 2.44 -8.91 -14.21
CA ASP A 290 2.34 -8.13 -12.97
C ASP A 290 1.63 -6.79 -13.22
N PHE A 291 1.86 -6.15 -14.38
CA PHE A 291 1.13 -4.95 -14.75
C PHE A 291 -0.38 -5.18 -14.92
N ALA A 292 -0.82 -6.27 -15.54
CA ALA A 292 -2.25 -6.56 -15.70
C ALA A 292 -2.96 -6.67 -14.34
N PHE A 293 -2.29 -7.30 -13.36
CA PHE A 293 -2.76 -7.35 -11.98
C PHE A 293 -2.81 -5.95 -11.35
N GLN A 294 -1.73 -5.16 -11.44
CA GLN A 294 -1.72 -3.81 -10.85
C GLN A 294 -2.67 -2.84 -11.52
N TYR A 295 -2.95 -3.00 -12.82
CA TYR A 295 -3.91 -2.17 -13.54
C TYR A 295 -5.32 -2.38 -12.98
N GLY A 296 -5.70 -3.63 -12.67
CA GLY A 296 -6.95 -3.92 -11.97
C GLY A 296 -7.01 -3.26 -10.59
N ASN A 297 -5.92 -3.34 -9.82
CA ASN A 297 -5.82 -2.72 -8.49
C ASN A 297 -5.91 -1.19 -8.56
N LEU A 298 -5.25 -0.57 -9.55
CA LEU A 298 -5.31 0.86 -9.82
C LEU A 298 -6.72 1.32 -10.17
N LEU A 299 -7.41 0.59 -11.04
CA LEU A 299 -8.80 0.91 -11.41
C LEU A 299 -9.73 0.81 -10.19
N ALA A 300 -9.55 -0.23 -9.37
CA ALA A 300 -10.31 -0.43 -8.14
C ALA A 300 -10.16 0.74 -7.16
N ARG A 301 -8.90 1.15 -6.90
CA ARG A 301 -8.61 2.21 -5.92
C ARG A 301 -8.99 3.59 -6.44
N SER A 302 -8.90 3.83 -7.76
CA SER A 302 -9.29 5.09 -8.39
C SER A 302 -10.80 5.30 -8.37
N THR A 303 -11.57 4.21 -8.44
CA THR A 303 -13.04 4.27 -8.44
C THR A 303 -13.65 4.15 -7.04
N ALA A 304 -12.82 4.07 -5.99
CA ALA A 304 -13.26 3.82 -4.62
C ALA A 304 -14.16 4.90 -4.01
N LEU A 305 -14.03 6.16 -4.46
CA LEU A 305 -14.93 7.25 -4.02
C LEU A 305 -16.32 7.15 -4.67
N LEU A 306 -16.41 6.53 -5.85
CA LEU A 306 -17.66 6.39 -6.61
C LEU A 306 -18.45 5.16 -6.20
N PHE A 307 -17.76 4.04 -5.94
CA PHE A 307 -18.40 2.76 -5.64
C PHE A 307 -18.03 2.27 -4.24
N ARG A 308 -18.96 2.45 -3.28
CA ARG A 308 -18.82 1.92 -1.93
C ARG A 308 -19.47 0.55 -1.81
N THR A 309 -18.67 -0.51 -1.75
CA THR A 309 -19.19 -1.87 -1.60
C THR A 309 -19.45 -2.21 -0.13
N ARG A 310 -20.70 -2.53 0.22
CA ARG A 310 -21.12 -2.84 1.60
C ARG A 310 -20.93 -4.31 2.01
N ARG A 311 -20.58 -5.19 1.06
CA ARG A 311 -20.50 -6.65 1.25
C ARG A 311 -19.08 -7.20 1.07
N LEU A 312 -18.16 -6.83 1.97
CA LEU A 312 -16.74 -7.28 1.93
C LEU A 312 -16.59 -8.81 1.89
N ARG A 313 -17.46 -9.55 2.58
CA ARG A 313 -17.43 -11.03 2.59
C ARG A 313 -17.62 -11.65 1.20
N LEU A 314 -18.46 -11.06 0.35
CA LEU A 314 -18.67 -11.56 -1.01
C LEU A 314 -17.47 -11.27 -1.91
N ILE A 315 -16.90 -10.06 -1.81
CA ILE A 315 -15.68 -9.71 -2.56
C ILE A 315 -14.54 -10.64 -2.15
N PHE A 316 -14.39 -10.91 -0.85
CA PHE A 316 -13.39 -11.85 -0.35
C PHE A 316 -13.60 -13.28 -0.88
N ALA A 317 -14.83 -13.80 -0.85
CA ALA A 317 -15.13 -15.12 -1.40
C ALA A 317 -14.85 -15.20 -2.91
N LEU A 318 -15.21 -14.17 -3.67
CA LEU A 318 -14.89 -14.05 -5.09
C LEU A 318 -13.38 -13.99 -5.34
N LEU A 319 -12.64 -13.25 -4.52
CA LEU A 319 -11.18 -13.16 -4.61
C LEU A 319 -10.54 -14.55 -4.41
N VAL A 320 -10.95 -15.28 -3.37
CA VAL A 320 -10.48 -16.65 -3.11
C VAL A 320 -10.84 -17.59 -4.26
N PHE A 321 -12.04 -17.47 -4.81
CA PHE A 321 -12.46 -18.27 -5.96
C PHE A 321 -11.60 -17.98 -7.21
N CYS A 322 -11.43 -16.72 -7.59
CA CYS A 322 -10.63 -16.32 -8.74
C CYS A 322 -9.15 -16.70 -8.60
N THR A 323 -8.59 -16.55 -7.40
CA THR A 323 -7.19 -16.92 -7.11
C THR A 323 -6.99 -18.43 -7.14
N THR A 324 -7.92 -19.21 -6.59
CA THR A 324 -7.89 -20.67 -6.68
C THR A 324 -8.00 -21.11 -8.15
N ALA A 325 -8.87 -20.48 -8.93
CA ALA A 325 -8.99 -20.75 -10.37
C ALA A 325 -7.68 -20.42 -11.12
N ALA A 326 -7.03 -19.30 -10.80
CA ALA A 326 -5.74 -18.93 -11.37
C ALA A 326 -4.65 -19.95 -11.02
N ILE A 327 -4.55 -20.34 -9.75
CA ILE A 327 -3.58 -21.33 -9.26
C ILE A 327 -3.82 -22.67 -9.94
N LEU A 328 -5.07 -23.16 -10.01
CA LEU A 328 -5.42 -24.40 -10.72
C LEU A 328 -5.04 -24.31 -12.20
N ASN A 329 -5.33 -23.18 -12.87
CA ASN A 329 -4.94 -22.96 -14.26
C ASN A 329 -3.42 -23.06 -14.44
N THR A 330 -2.62 -22.48 -13.53
CA THR A 330 -1.16 -22.60 -13.56
C THR A 330 -0.66 -24.01 -13.21
N ALA A 331 -1.32 -24.71 -12.29
CA ALA A 331 -0.94 -26.05 -11.86
C ALA A 331 -1.18 -27.09 -12.96
N PHE A 332 -2.36 -27.06 -13.59
CA PHE A 332 -2.78 -28.06 -14.58
C PHE A 332 -2.64 -27.63 -16.05
N LEU A 333 -2.20 -26.39 -16.33
CA LEU A 333 -2.12 -25.84 -17.69
C LEU A 333 -3.47 -25.92 -18.43
N LEU A 334 -4.59 -25.76 -17.70
CA LEU A 334 -5.96 -25.94 -18.21
C LEU A 334 -6.25 -25.10 -19.46
N THR A 335 -5.73 -23.88 -19.52
CA THR A 335 -5.94 -22.95 -20.64
C THR A 335 -4.66 -22.20 -20.96
N SER A 336 -4.22 -22.29 -22.22
CA SER A 336 -3.06 -21.52 -22.76
C SER A 336 -3.47 -20.22 -23.45
N ASN A 337 -4.68 -19.72 -23.19
CA ASN A 337 -5.18 -18.47 -23.75
C ASN A 337 -4.71 -17.27 -22.91
N ALA A 338 -3.94 -16.38 -23.54
CA ALA A 338 -3.41 -15.16 -22.91
C ALA A 338 -4.52 -14.24 -22.37
N TYR A 339 -5.63 -14.09 -23.09
CA TYR A 339 -6.73 -13.21 -22.68
C TYR A 339 -7.42 -13.71 -21.41
N PHE A 340 -7.55 -15.03 -21.27
CA PHE A 340 -8.11 -15.63 -20.06
C PHE A 340 -7.18 -15.39 -18.85
N LEU A 341 -5.88 -15.64 -19.01
CA LEU A 341 -4.90 -15.41 -17.95
C LEU A 341 -4.89 -13.95 -17.50
N PHE A 342 -4.72 -13.00 -18.42
CA PHE A 342 -4.69 -11.57 -18.07
C PHE A 342 -6.03 -11.06 -17.54
N GLY A 343 -7.15 -11.57 -18.05
CA GLY A 343 -8.49 -11.24 -17.54
C GLY A 343 -8.68 -11.71 -16.09
N VAL A 344 -8.22 -12.92 -15.74
CA VAL A 344 -8.26 -13.42 -14.37
C VAL A 344 -7.32 -12.61 -13.46
N LEU A 345 -6.10 -12.31 -13.90
CA LEU A 345 -5.15 -11.49 -13.12
C LEU A 345 -5.70 -10.08 -12.85
N PHE A 346 -6.29 -9.46 -13.87
CA PHE A 346 -6.95 -8.16 -13.76
C PHE A 346 -8.11 -8.20 -12.74
N THR A 347 -8.96 -9.24 -12.79
CA THR A 347 -10.08 -9.36 -11.84
C THR A 347 -9.61 -9.60 -10.40
N ILE A 348 -8.55 -10.38 -10.20
CA ILE A 348 -7.92 -10.57 -8.86
C ILE A 348 -7.37 -9.23 -8.34
N GLY A 349 -6.66 -8.48 -9.19
CA GLY A 349 -6.17 -7.14 -8.85
C GLY A 349 -7.30 -6.19 -8.49
N TRP A 350 -8.38 -6.19 -9.27
CA TRP A 350 -9.56 -5.37 -9.03
C TRP A 350 -10.25 -5.71 -7.70
N LEU A 351 -10.53 -6.99 -7.45
CA LEU A 351 -11.17 -7.45 -6.22
C LEU A 351 -10.35 -7.10 -4.97
N GLY A 352 -9.03 -7.29 -5.02
CA GLY A 352 -8.19 -6.97 -3.87
C GLY A 352 -8.00 -5.47 -3.65
N GLY A 353 -7.99 -4.66 -4.70
CA GLY A 353 -8.02 -3.19 -4.56
C GLY A 353 -9.32 -2.70 -3.93
N MET A 354 -10.47 -3.29 -4.29
CA MET A 354 -11.75 -3.01 -3.62
C MET A 354 -11.75 -3.45 -2.15
N MET A 355 -11.16 -4.61 -1.84
CA MET A 355 -11.01 -5.07 -0.46
C MET A 355 -10.15 -4.11 0.37
N TYR A 356 -9.03 -3.65 -0.16
CA TYR A 356 -8.15 -2.69 0.51
C TYR A 356 -8.93 -1.42 0.89
N MET A 357 -9.60 -0.79 -0.08
CA MET A 357 -10.37 0.44 0.16
C MET A 357 -11.58 0.19 1.07
N GLY A 358 -12.21 -0.97 0.95
CA GLY A 358 -13.31 -1.38 1.82
C GLY A 358 -12.88 -1.57 3.28
N ILE A 359 -11.72 -2.17 3.53
CA ILE A 359 -11.18 -2.40 4.89
C ILE A 359 -10.81 -1.08 5.55
N PHE A 360 -10.06 -0.21 4.87
CA PHE A 360 -9.72 1.12 5.41
C PHE A 360 -10.97 1.99 5.58
N GLY A 361 -11.93 1.92 4.64
CA GLY A 361 -13.21 2.61 4.76
C GLY A 361 -14.03 2.14 5.97
N ALA A 362 -14.08 0.83 6.22
CA ALA A 362 -14.74 0.25 7.39
C ALA A 362 -14.02 0.61 8.70
N ALA A 363 -12.68 0.67 8.68
CA ALA A 363 -11.88 1.09 9.83
C ALA A 363 -12.17 2.55 10.22
N MET A 364 -12.17 3.47 9.25
CA MET A 364 -12.50 4.88 9.51
C MET A 364 -13.94 5.04 10.02
N GLU A 365 -14.89 4.26 9.50
CA GLU A 365 -16.28 4.28 9.99
C GLU A 365 -16.40 3.74 11.43
N TYR A 366 -15.63 2.71 11.77
CA TYR A 366 -15.57 2.17 13.13
C TYR A 366 -14.97 3.19 14.12
N LEU A 367 -13.90 3.86 13.73
CA LEU A 367 -13.24 4.89 14.54
C LEU A 367 -14.10 6.13 14.71
N GLY A 368 -14.83 6.55 13.67
CA GLY A 368 -15.79 7.65 13.78
C GLY A 368 -16.94 7.38 14.77
N ARG A 369 -17.30 6.12 14.99
CA ARG A 369 -18.30 5.71 16.00
C ARG A 369 -17.74 5.57 17.41
N ASN A 370 -16.42 5.44 17.56
CA ASN A 370 -15.76 5.20 18.85
C ASN A 370 -14.67 6.26 19.07
N PRO A 371 -15.03 7.49 19.45
CA PRO A 371 -14.06 8.58 19.64
C PRO A 371 -13.06 8.30 20.78
N GLU A 372 -13.35 7.36 21.68
CA GLU A 372 -12.44 6.94 22.76
C GLU A 372 -11.22 6.13 22.27
N ALA A 373 -11.26 5.63 21.03
CA ALA A 373 -10.17 4.85 20.44
C ALA A 373 -9.13 5.75 19.76
N ASP A 374 -7.84 5.48 20.01
CA ASP A 374 -6.71 6.15 19.34
C ASP A 374 -6.74 5.90 17.81
N ALA A 375 -7.41 6.77 17.05
CA ALA A 375 -7.62 6.60 15.61
C ALA A 375 -6.31 6.62 14.79
N GLU A 376 -5.36 7.47 15.18
CA GLU A 376 -4.03 7.55 14.57
C GLU A 376 -3.26 6.23 14.73
N PHE A 377 -3.27 5.67 15.94
CA PHE A 377 -2.65 4.38 16.23
C PHE A 377 -3.34 3.26 15.43
N ALA A 378 -4.67 3.23 15.44
CA ALA A 378 -5.43 2.19 14.75
C ALA A 378 -5.17 2.19 13.24
N LEU A 379 -5.25 3.33 12.57
CA LEU A 379 -5.01 3.42 11.12
C LEU A 379 -3.55 3.21 10.76
N GLY A 380 -2.61 3.68 11.58
CA GLY A 380 -1.18 3.39 11.42
C GLY A 380 -0.85 1.90 11.54
N SER A 381 -1.57 1.16 12.39
CA SER A 381 -1.33 -0.26 12.66
C SER A 381 -2.01 -1.22 11.67
N ILE A 382 -3.00 -0.77 10.89
CA ILE A 382 -3.67 -1.64 9.90
C ILE A 382 -2.67 -2.14 8.85
N GLY A 383 -1.67 -1.32 8.50
CA GLY A 383 -0.62 -1.63 7.54
C GLY A 383 0.17 -2.91 7.84
N ILE A 384 0.24 -3.33 9.12
CA ILE A 384 0.88 -4.58 9.56
C ILE A 384 0.31 -5.78 8.81
N GLY A 385 -1.01 -5.80 8.60
CA GLY A 385 -1.68 -6.89 7.90
C GLY A 385 -1.17 -7.05 6.47
N GLU A 386 -1.01 -5.94 5.75
CA GLU A 386 -0.50 -5.95 4.38
C GLU A 386 0.95 -6.45 4.30
N THR A 387 1.84 -5.94 5.15
CA THR A 387 3.25 -6.35 5.13
C THR A 387 3.43 -7.81 5.54
N ALA A 388 2.68 -8.26 6.56
CA ALA A 388 2.71 -9.65 7.01
C ALA A 388 2.14 -10.59 5.94
N GLY A 389 1.06 -10.19 5.27
CA GLY A 389 0.48 -10.94 4.16
C GLY A 389 1.43 -11.03 2.97
N ILE A 390 2.12 -9.94 2.61
CA ILE A 390 3.17 -9.96 1.57
C ILE A 390 4.30 -10.92 1.95
N LEU A 391 4.76 -10.92 3.19
CA LEU A 391 5.82 -11.83 3.64
C LEU A 391 5.38 -13.30 3.56
N ILE A 392 4.23 -13.64 4.15
CA ILE A 392 3.72 -15.02 4.16
C ILE A 392 3.40 -15.49 2.74
N GLY A 393 2.70 -14.65 1.96
CA GLY A 393 2.33 -14.94 0.57
C GLY A 393 3.52 -15.08 -0.36
N SER A 394 4.57 -14.26 -0.18
CA SER A 394 5.78 -14.34 -1.02
C SER A 394 6.62 -15.58 -0.71
N LEU A 395 6.76 -15.96 0.58
CA LEU A 395 7.41 -17.21 0.96
C LEU A 395 6.64 -18.42 0.43
N ALA A 396 5.31 -18.44 0.58
CA ALA A 396 4.45 -19.48 0.02
C ALA A 396 4.56 -19.52 -1.52
N GLY A 397 4.56 -18.37 -2.19
CA GLY A 397 4.71 -18.26 -3.64
C GLY A 397 6.04 -18.83 -4.14
N VAL A 398 7.16 -18.53 -3.48
CA VAL A 398 8.46 -19.13 -3.85
C VAL A 398 8.44 -20.66 -3.67
N THR A 399 7.87 -21.16 -2.58
CA THR A 399 7.77 -22.63 -2.39
C THR A 399 6.88 -23.29 -3.44
N PHE A 400 5.75 -22.67 -3.79
CA PHE A 400 4.83 -23.17 -4.79
C PHE A 400 5.46 -23.18 -6.19
N ASP A 401 6.11 -22.08 -6.57
CA ASP A 401 6.80 -21.93 -7.85
C ASP A 401 7.92 -22.97 -8.01
N THR A 402 8.75 -23.17 -6.98
CA THR A 402 9.82 -24.17 -7.01
C THR A 402 9.29 -25.60 -7.18
N GLN A 403 8.22 -25.97 -6.47
CA GLN A 403 7.61 -27.30 -6.60
C GLN A 403 7.04 -27.53 -8.01
N LEU A 404 6.30 -26.55 -8.55
CA LEU A 404 5.74 -26.64 -9.90
C LEU A 404 6.83 -26.68 -10.98
N CYS A 405 7.90 -25.89 -10.82
CA CYS A 405 9.03 -25.91 -11.75
C CYS A 405 9.77 -27.27 -11.73
N VAL A 406 9.92 -27.92 -10.57
CA VAL A 406 10.55 -29.26 -10.46
C VAL A 406 9.69 -30.33 -11.15
N LEU A 407 8.36 -30.27 -10.99
CA LEU A 407 7.41 -31.19 -11.63
C LEU A 407 7.39 -31.05 -13.16
N ALA A 408 7.78 -29.88 -13.69
CA ALA A 408 7.62 -29.52 -15.09
C ALA A 408 8.84 -29.76 -15.99
N LYS A 409 9.78 -30.62 -15.59
CA LYS A 409 10.99 -31.00 -16.37
C LYS A 409 10.70 -31.62 -17.76
N ARG A 410 9.45 -31.58 -18.24
CA ARG A 410 8.99 -32.19 -19.50
C ARG A 410 8.07 -31.37 -20.44
N SER A 411 7.57 -30.17 -20.16
CA SER A 411 6.87 -29.36 -21.21
C SER A 411 6.39 -27.95 -20.80
N GLY A 412 6.56 -26.98 -21.71
CA GLY A 412 5.64 -25.85 -21.93
C GLY A 412 5.59 -24.69 -20.91
N ARG A 413 6.43 -24.65 -19.88
CA ARG A 413 6.43 -23.61 -18.82
C ARG A 413 7.68 -22.74 -18.88
N TRP A 414 7.58 -21.48 -18.44
CA TRP A 414 8.72 -20.55 -18.38
C TRP A 414 9.89 -21.03 -17.51
N CYS A 415 9.66 -21.94 -16.56
CA CYS A 415 10.72 -22.58 -15.79
C CYS A 415 11.74 -23.35 -16.67
N SER A 416 11.37 -23.81 -17.87
CA SER A 416 12.28 -24.61 -18.72
C SER A 416 13.23 -23.77 -19.58
N THR A 417 13.07 -22.45 -19.63
CA THR A 417 13.95 -21.52 -20.38
C THR A 417 14.86 -20.68 -19.50
N LEU A 418 14.73 -20.81 -18.17
CA LEU A 418 15.62 -20.16 -17.21
C LEU A 418 16.74 -21.16 -16.86
N PRO A 419 18.03 -20.77 -17.01
CA PRO A 419 19.17 -21.64 -16.72
C PRO A 419 19.27 -22.03 -15.25
#